data_AF-A0A921YPH3-F1
#
_entry.id   AF-A0A921YPH3-F1
#
_cell.length_a   1.000
_cell.length_b   1.000
_cell.length_c   1.000
_cell.angle_alpha   90.00
_cell.angle_beta   90.00
_cell.angle_gamma   90.00
#
_symmetry.space_group_name_H-M   'P 1'
#
loop_
_entity.id
_entity.type
_entity.pdbx_description
1 polymer ?
#
loop_
_entity_poly.entity_id
_entity_poly.type
_entity_poly.pdbx_seq_one_letter_code
_entity_poly.pdbx_strand_id
1 'polypeptide(L)'
;MIIASNRSLAEFNLGKEPEMDQLKAEVQEKSEMGEQLCTRIQELLDEYKTKSAGISPDTTQALLQTAAAESEEQSENIAQDFLSGNIGVDKFLKDFEPIRKTMHIRKFKAEKMAELLRTSSQGYGNGVIKPYLPYPSYGPPQGVPSVPYPMGPLNMPMPGMFGNHF
;
A
#
# COMPACT_ATOMS: atom_id res chain seq x y z
N MET A 1 67.39 -3.06 7.94
CA MET A 1 66.20 -3.92 8.05
C MET A 1 64.89 -3.14 7.94
N ILE A 2 64.72 -2.01 8.63
CA ILE A 2 63.46 -1.21 8.62
C ILE A 2 63.08 -0.72 7.20
N ILE A 3 64.04 -0.24 6.41
CA ILE A 3 63.79 0.28 5.05
C ILE A 3 63.28 -0.84 4.10
N ALA A 4 63.85 -2.04 4.19
CA ALA A 4 63.42 -3.18 3.37
C ALA A 4 62.02 -3.66 3.76
N SER A 5 61.69 -3.65 5.06
CA SER A 5 60.35 -3.98 5.55
C SER A 5 59.31 -2.95 5.12
N ASN A 6 59.62 -1.65 5.22
CA ASN A 6 58.72 -0.59 4.76
C ASN A 6 58.49 -0.65 3.25
N ARG A 7 59.55 -0.93 2.47
CA ARG A 7 59.46 -1.13 1.02
C ARG A 7 58.58 -2.32 0.64
N SER A 8 58.76 -3.46 1.30
CA SER A 8 57.92 -4.65 1.05
C SER A 8 56.45 -4.38 1.39
N LEU A 9 56.18 -3.61 2.45
CA LEU A 9 54.82 -3.24 2.83
C LEU A 9 54.20 -2.24 1.83
N ALA A 10 55.01 -1.29 1.33
CA ALA A 10 54.56 -0.35 0.29
C ALA A 10 54.26 -1.08 -1.03
N GLU A 11 55.11 -2.01 -1.47
CA GLU A 11 54.88 -2.83 -2.66
C GLU A 11 53.64 -3.72 -2.52
N PHE A 12 53.39 -4.29 -1.33
CA PHE A 12 52.16 -5.03 -1.05
C PHE A 12 50.90 -4.15 -1.10
N ASN A 13 50.97 -2.95 -0.50
CA ASN A 13 49.87 -1.99 -0.53
C ASN A 13 49.54 -1.52 -1.96
N LEU A 14 50.56 -1.23 -2.76
CA LEU A 14 50.41 -0.90 -4.19
C LEU A 14 49.79 -2.06 -4.97
N GLY A 15 50.14 -3.31 -4.63
CA GLY A 15 49.50 -4.50 -5.21
C GLY A 15 48.02 -4.65 -4.87
N LYS A 16 47.54 -4.01 -3.79
CA LYS A 16 46.14 -4.05 -3.34
C LYS A 16 45.28 -2.90 -3.87
N GLU A 17 45.90 -1.83 -4.35
CA GLU A 17 45.23 -0.70 -4.99
C GLU A 17 44.26 -1.11 -6.12
N PRO A 18 44.62 -1.98 -7.09
CA PRO A 18 43.70 -2.36 -8.16
C PRO A 18 42.48 -3.15 -7.67
N GLU A 19 42.66 -4.02 -6.67
CA GLU A 19 41.56 -4.76 -6.04
C GLU A 19 40.62 -3.80 -5.29
N MET A 20 41.19 -2.82 -4.56
CA MET A 20 40.44 -1.79 -3.87
C MET A 20 39.65 -0.90 -4.82
N ASP A 21 40.22 -0.51 -5.95
CA ASP A 21 39.54 0.33 -6.93
C ASP A 21 38.43 -0.42 -7.67
N GLN A 22 38.63 -1.71 -7.96
CA GLN A 22 37.59 -2.58 -8.49
C GLN A 22 36.41 -2.71 -7.52
N LEU A 23 36.68 -2.95 -6.22
CA LEU A 23 35.64 -3.06 -5.20
C LEU A 23 34.88 -1.74 -5.00
N LYS A 24 35.58 -0.60 -5.01
CA LYS A 24 34.92 0.72 -4.97
C LYS A 24 33.98 0.92 -6.15
N ALA A 25 34.42 0.56 -7.36
CA ALA A 25 33.60 0.67 -8.56
C ALA A 25 32.35 -0.22 -8.47
N GLU A 26 32.48 -1.46 -8.00
CA GLU A 26 31.35 -2.37 -7.81
C GLU A 26 30.36 -1.87 -6.74
N VAL A 27 30.85 -1.31 -5.64
CA VAL A 27 30.01 -0.70 -4.59
C VAL A 27 29.28 0.52 -5.15
N GLN A 28 29.96 1.36 -5.93
CA GLN A 28 29.37 2.53 -6.55
C GLN A 28 28.26 2.11 -7.53
N GLU A 29 28.52 1.15 -8.42
CA GLU A 29 27.53 0.63 -9.37
C GLU A 29 26.29 0.09 -8.67
N LYS A 30 26.46 -0.72 -7.61
CA LYS A 30 25.33 -1.26 -6.83
C LYS A 30 24.58 -0.16 -6.09
N SER A 31 25.28 0.85 -5.59
CA SER A 31 24.65 2.00 -4.93
C SER A 31 23.79 2.80 -5.91
N GLU A 32 24.32 3.10 -7.10
CA GLU A 32 23.60 3.80 -8.17
C GLU A 32 22.36 2.99 -8.63
N MET A 33 22.50 1.68 -8.79
CA MET A 33 21.37 0.80 -9.11
C MET A 33 20.32 0.81 -8.00
N GLY A 34 20.74 0.78 -6.74
CA GLY A 34 19.84 0.90 -5.58
C GLY A 34 19.07 2.22 -5.57
N GLU A 35 19.74 3.33 -5.86
CA GLU A 35 19.12 4.65 -5.96
C GLU A 35 18.10 4.72 -7.11
N GLN A 36 18.42 4.15 -8.27
CA GLN A 36 17.49 4.06 -9.40
C GLN A 36 16.26 3.23 -9.06
N LEU A 37 16.43 2.09 -8.37
CA LEU A 37 15.31 1.26 -7.92
C LEU A 37 14.44 1.97 -6.89
N CYS A 38 15.05 2.65 -5.92
CA CYS A 38 14.32 3.46 -4.93
C CYS A 38 13.52 4.57 -5.60
N THR A 39 14.13 5.28 -6.55
CA THR A 39 13.44 6.30 -7.35
C THR A 39 12.27 5.71 -8.11
N ARG A 40 12.47 4.55 -8.75
CA ARG A 40 11.41 3.86 -9.49
C ARG A 40 10.26 3.41 -8.60
N ILE A 41 10.56 2.90 -7.40
CA ILE A 41 9.55 2.53 -6.42
C ILE A 41 8.77 3.77 -5.97
N GLN A 42 9.45 4.89 -5.72
CA GLN A 42 8.81 6.14 -5.32
C GLN A 42 7.84 6.64 -6.40
N GLU A 43 8.25 6.63 -7.67
CA GLU A 43 7.38 6.96 -8.80
C GLU A 43 6.14 6.06 -8.86
N LEU A 44 6.31 4.75 -8.70
CA LEU A 44 5.20 3.79 -8.70
C LEU A 44 4.26 3.99 -7.52
N LEU A 45 4.79 4.32 -6.34
CA LEU A 45 4.00 4.65 -5.16
C LEU A 45 3.19 5.93 -5.37
N ASP A 46 3.77 6.94 -6.01
CA ASP A 46 3.07 8.19 -6.27
C ASP A 46 2.01 8.01 -7.37
N GLU A 47 2.29 7.24 -8.42
CA GLU A 47 1.28 6.84 -9.41
C GLU A 47 0.13 6.05 -8.76
N TYR A 48 0.46 5.11 -7.87
CA TYR A 48 -0.54 4.36 -7.11
C TYR A 48 -1.37 5.28 -6.21
N LYS A 49 -0.74 6.21 -5.49
CA LYS A 49 -1.44 7.20 -4.66
C LYS A 49 -2.34 8.09 -5.49
N THR A 50 -1.90 8.58 -6.66
CA THR A 50 -2.75 9.40 -7.54
C THR A 50 -3.94 8.61 -8.06
N LYS A 51 -3.77 7.34 -8.45
CA LYS A 51 -4.87 6.48 -8.91
C LYS A 51 -5.84 6.08 -7.79
N SER A 52 -5.33 5.88 -6.57
CA SER A 52 -6.13 5.53 -5.40
C SER A 52 -6.70 6.75 -4.68
N ALA A 53 -6.16 7.96 -4.93
CA ALA A 53 -6.67 9.20 -4.39
C ALA A 53 -8.12 9.41 -4.84
N GLY A 54 -9.02 9.42 -3.87
CA GLY A 54 -10.46 9.57 -4.10
C GLY A 54 -11.24 8.25 -4.18
N ILE A 55 -10.58 7.10 -4.24
CA ILE A 55 -11.24 5.77 -4.19
C ILE A 55 -11.05 5.18 -2.79
N SER A 56 -11.46 5.92 -1.76
CA SER A 56 -11.57 5.30 -0.45
C SER A 56 -12.79 4.38 -0.43
N PRO A 57 -12.76 3.28 0.34
CA PRO A 57 -13.92 2.41 0.49
C PRO A 57 -15.15 3.17 1.01
N ASP A 58 -14.97 4.11 1.93
CA ASP A 58 -16.03 4.99 2.44
C ASP A 58 -16.58 5.92 1.34
N THR A 59 -15.70 6.51 0.52
CA THR A 59 -16.12 7.33 -0.63
C THR A 59 -16.92 6.50 -1.62
N THR A 60 -16.48 5.26 -1.90
CA THR A 60 -17.16 4.34 -2.81
C THR A 60 -18.54 3.95 -2.26
N GLN A 61 -18.65 3.69 -0.96
CA GLN A 61 -19.92 3.41 -0.30
C GLN A 61 -20.88 4.61 -0.42
N ALA A 62 -20.40 5.81 -0.12
CA ALA A 62 -21.20 7.03 -0.22
C ALA A 62 -21.71 7.26 -1.64
N LEU A 63 -20.84 7.14 -2.66
CA LEU A 63 -21.23 7.25 -4.07
C LEU A 63 -22.29 6.21 -4.46
N LEU A 64 -22.17 4.98 -3.96
CA LEU A 64 -23.14 3.92 -4.24
C LEU A 64 -24.50 4.18 -3.57
N GLN A 65 -24.51 4.76 -2.37
CA GLN A 65 -25.73 5.21 -1.71
C GLN A 65 -26.40 6.36 -2.46
N THR A 66 -25.64 7.35 -2.91
CA THR A 66 -26.15 8.44 -3.76
C THR A 66 -26.76 7.89 -5.04
N ALA A 67 -26.05 7.01 -5.76
CA ALA A 67 -26.56 6.41 -6.99
C ALA A 67 -27.78 5.49 -6.77
N ALA A 68 -27.95 4.93 -5.57
CA ALA A 68 -29.17 4.21 -5.21
C ALA A 68 -30.34 5.18 -4.99
N ALA A 69 -30.12 6.28 -4.27
CA ALA A 69 -31.12 7.32 -4.02
C ALA A 69 -31.58 8.00 -5.33
N GLU A 70 -30.66 8.32 -6.24
CA GLU A 70 -30.98 8.87 -7.55
C GLU A 70 -31.88 7.93 -8.37
N SER A 71 -31.58 6.63 -8.38
CA SER A 71 -32.44 5.65 -9.06
C SER A 71 -33.78 5.43 -8.35
N GLU A 72 -33.83 5.59 -7.03
CA GLU A 72 -35.07 5.57 -6.27
C GLU A 72 -35.96 6.75 -6.69
N GLU A 73 -35.42 7.96 -6.71
CA GLU A 73 -36.12 9.16 -7.17
C GLU A 73 -36.61 9.04 -8.61
N GLN A 74 -35.77 8.55 -9.53
CA GLN A 74 -36.16 8.29 -10.91
C GLN A 74 -37.34 7.32 -11.01
N SER A 75 -37.31 6.23 -10.23
CA SER A 75 -38.41 5.28 -10.21
C SER A 75 -39.69 5.87 -9.59
N GLU A 76 -39.56 6.76 -8.61
CA GLU A 76 -40.69 7.44 -7.97
C GLU A 76 -41.36 8.44 -8.92
N ASN A 77 -40.58 9.19 -9.70
CA ASN A 77 -41.10 10.09 -10.73
C ASN A 77 -41.94 9.32 -11.78
N ILE A 78 -41.45 8.15 -12.23
CA ILE A 78 -42.19 7.29 -13.17
C ILE A 78 -43.47 6.74 -12.52
N ALA A 79 -43.43 6.38 -11.23
CA ALA A 79 -44.60 5.95 -10.50
C ALA A 79 -45.65 7.08 -10.37
N GLN A 80 -45.22 8.31 -10.09
CA GLN A 80 -46.12 9.46 -10.04
C GLN A 80 -46.75 9.78 -11.40
N ASP A 81 -45.97 9.71 -12.49
CA ASP A 81 -46.50 9.87 -13.85
C ASP A 81 -47.56 8.81 -14.18
N PHE A 82 -47.40 7.58 -13.70
CA PHE A 82 -48.40 6.54 -13.88
C PHE A 82 -49.67 6.82 -13.05
N LEU A 83 -49.52 7.19 -11.78
CA LEU A 83 -50.64 7.47 -10.88
C LEU A 83 -51.45 8.71 -11.31
N SER A 84 -50.80 9.68 -11.94
CA SER A 84 -51.45 10.88 -12.51
C SER A 84 -52.11 10.61 -13.88
N GLY A 85 -51.90 9.43 -14.48
CA GLY A 85 -52.43 9.07 -15.79
C GLY A 85 -51.65 9.65 -16.97
N ASN A 86 -50.45 10.23 -16.73
CA ASN A 86 -49.58 10.76 -17.79
C ASN A 86 -48.98 9.64 -18.66
N ILE A 87 -48.82 8.43 -18.12
CA ILE A 87 -48.30 7.27 -18.83
C ILE A 87 -49.22 6.05 -18.67
N GLY A 88 -49.31 5.23 -19.72
CA GLY A 88 -50.05 3.96 -19.69
C GLY A 88 -49.25 2.81 -19.06
N VAL A 89 -49.95 1.71 -18.76
CA VAL A 89 -49.41 0.52 -18.06
C VAL A 89 -48.18 -0.07 -18.77
N ASP A 90 -48.22 -0.23 -20.10
CA ASP A 90 -47.12 -0.82 -20.85
C ASP A 90 -45.82 0.00 -20.76
N LYS A 91 -45.95 1.34 -20.80
CA LYS A 91 -44.82 2.26 -20.66
C LYS A 91 -44.29 2.25 -19.22
N PHE A 92 -45.19 2.23 -18.24
CA PHE A 92 -44.80 2.13 -16.83
C PHE A 92 -43.96 0.88 -16.57
N LEU A 93 -44.43 -0.31 -16.98
CA LEU A 93 -43.69 -1.56 -16.75
C LEU A 93 -42.32 -1.55 -17.43
N LYS A 94 -42.26 -1.06 -18.67
CA LYS A 94 -41.01 -0.98 -19.44
C LYS A 94 -39.96 -0.08 -18.79
N ASP A 95 -40.38 1.06 -18.24
CA ASP A 95 -39.46 2.07 -17.72
C ASP A 95 -39.16 1.86 -16.21
N PHE A 96 -40.17 1.46 -15.42
CA PHE A 96 -40.05 1.33 -13.96
C PHE A 96 -39.26 0.09 -13.52
N GLU A 97 -39.54 -1.08 -14.11
CA GLU A 97 -38.92 -2.35 -13.71
C GLU A 97 -37.37 -2.31 -13.73
N PRO A 98 -36.71 -1.89 -14.83
CA PRO A 98 -35.24 -1.92 -14.90
C PRO A 98 -34.60 -0.94 -13.91
N ILE A 99 -35.22 0.22 -13.68
CA ILE A 99 -34.72 1.22 -12.73
C ILE A 99 -34.87 0.70 -11.30
N ARG A 100 -36.04 0.16 -10.95
CA ARG A 100 -36.28 -0.38 -9.60
C ARG A 100 -35.39 -1.58 -9.29
N LYS A 101 -35.15 -2.45 -10.27
CA LYS A 101 -34.18 -3.55 -10.15
C LYS A 101 -32.77 -3.03 -9.88
N THR A 102 -32.34 -2.03 -10.63
CA THR A 102 -31.01 -1.42 -10.47
C THR A 102 -30.86 -0.73 -9.11
N MET A 103 -31.89 0.00 -8.67
CA MET A 103 -31.94 0.62 -7.35
C MET A 103 -31.74 -0.42 -6.24
N HIS A 104 -32.51 -1.52 -6.25
CA HIS A 104 -32.39 -2.57 -5.23
C HIS A 104 -30.99 -3.22 -5.22
N ILE A 105 -30.40 -3.46 -6.39
CA ILE A 105 -29.02 -3.99 -6.48
C ILE A 105 -28.02 -3.01 -5.88
N ARG A 106 -28.12 -1.71 -6.19
CA ARG A 106 -27.21 -0.68 -5.66
C ARG A 106 -27.37 -0.55 -4.15
N LYS A 107 -28.60 -0.51 -3.64
CA LYS A 107 -28.92 -0.46 -2.21
C LYS A 107 -28.34 -1.67 -1.47
N PHE A 108 -28.58 -2.88 -1.97
CA PHE A 108 -28.04 -4.10 -1.38
C PHE A 108 -26.50 -4.09 -1.35
N LYS A 109 -25.86 -3.67 -2.45
CA LYS A 109 -24.39 -3.56 -2.50
C LYS A 109 -23.86 -2.52 -1.53
N ALA A 110 -24.54 -1.39 -1.35
CA ALA A 110 -24.16 -0.37 -0.37
C ALA A 110 -24.26 -0.88 1.07
N GLU A 111 -25.35 -1.58 1.40
CA GLU A 111 -25.54 -2.21 2.72
C GLU A 111 -24.48 -3.27 3.01
N LYS A 112 -24.17 -4.13 2.01
CA LYS A 112 -23.12 -5.15 2.14
C LYS A 112 -21.73 -4.54 2.28
N MET A 113 -21.44 -3.47 1.56
CA MET A 113 -20.18 -2.74 1.71
C MET A 113 -20.06 -2.13 3.12
N ALA A 114 -21.12 -1.51 3.64
CA ALA A 114 -21.15 -0.98 5.00
C ALA A 114 -20.92 -2.07 6.07
N GLU A 115 -21.48 -3.28 5.87
CA GLU A 115 -21.22 -4.44 6.73
C GLU A 115 -19.74 -4.85 6.71
N LEU A 116 -19.14 -4.97 5.52
CA LEU A 116 -17.73 -5.33 5.38
C LEU A 116 -16.79 -4.30 6.00
N LEU A 117 -17.08 -3.00 5.83
CA LEU A 117 -16.29 -1.91 6.43
C LEU A 117 -16.37 -1.95 7.97
N ARG A 118 -17.55 -2.22 8.53
CA ARG A 118 -17.72 -2.41 9.97
C ARG A 118 -16.97 -3.64 10.50
N THR A 119 -17.00 -4.77 9.78
CA THR A 119 -16.26 -5.98 10.19
C THR A 119 -14.76 -5.78 10.09
N SER A 120 -14.27 -5.07 9.06
CA SER A 120 -12.85 -4.75 8.92
C SER A 120 -12.32 -3.84 10.03
N SER A 121 -13.17 -2.96 10.57
CA SER A 121 -12.83 -2.07 11.69
C SER A 121 -12.97 -2.76 13.06
N GLN A 122 -13.84 -3.77 13.20
CA GLN A 122 -14.00 -4.56 14.42
C GLN A 122 -13.08 -5.79 14.50
N GLY A 123 -12.25 -6.03 13.47
CA GLY A 123 -11.46 -7.25 13.26
C GLY A 123 -9.95 -7.10 13.40
N TYR A 124 -9.44 -6.31 14.34
CA TYR A 124 -8.03 -6.43 14.80
C TYR A 124 -7.93 -7.24 16.12
N GLY A 125 -8.78 -8.25 16.25
CA GLY A 125 -8.84 -9.14 17.40
C GLY A 125 -9.25 -10.56 17.04
N ASN A 126 -8.83 -11.10 15.89
CA ASN A 126 -8.78 -12.55 15.70
C ASN A 126 -8.00 -12.96 14.44
N GLY A 127 -6.78 -13.48 14.65
CA GLY A 127 -6.28 -14.69 14.00
C GLY A 127 -6.12 -14.80 12.48
N VAL A 128 -6.18 -13.72 11.68
CA VAL A 128 -5.91 -13.81 10.23
C VAL A 128 -4.47 -13.41 9.94
N ILE A 129 -3.70 -14.41 9.51
CA ILE A 129 -2.30 -14.36 9.10
C ILE A 129 -2.06 -13.21 8.12
N LYS A 130 -1.31 -12.19 8.56
CA LYS A 130 -0.71 -11.21 7.65
C LYS A 130 0.19 -12.00 6.68
N PRO A 131 0.16 -11.75 5.36
CA PRO A 131 1.15 -12.34 4.46
C PRO A 131 2.52 -11.81 4.89
N TYR A 132 3.25 -12.62 5.65
CA TYR A 132 4.62 -12.35 6.03
C TYR A 132 5.42 -12.20 4.76
N LEU A 133 5.88 -10.98 4.49
CA LEU A 133 7.05 -10.77 3.66
C LEU A 133 8.19 -11.58 4.29
N PRO A 134 8.86 -12.47 3.53
CA PRO A 134 9.96 -13.25 4.07
C PRO A 134 11.16 -12.31 4.27
N TYR A 135 11.23 -11.67 5.44
CA TYR A 135 12.51 -11.15 5.90
C TYR A 135 13.43 -12.36 6.18
N PRO A 136 14.66 -12.37 5.64
CA PRO A 136 15.62 -13.41 5.95
C PRO A 136 15.94 -13.32 7.45
N SER A 137 15.40 -14.27 8.20
CA SER A 137 15.73 -14.46 9.61
C SER A 137 17.13 -15.06 9.69
N TYR A 138 18.15 -14.19 9.78
CA TYR A 138 19.46 -14.61 10.27
C TYR A 138 19.32 -14.82 11.79
N GLY A 139 18.95 -16.04 12.18
CA GLY A 139 19.09 -16.49 13.56
C GLY A 139 20.58 -16.51 13.94
N PRO A 140 20.95 -16.16 15.19
CA PRO A 140 22.34 -16.19 15.58
C PRO A 140 22.86 -17.64 15.59
N PRO A 141 24.11 -17.90 15.17
CA PRO A 141 24.70 -19.22 15.23
C PRO A 141 24.81 -19.68 16.69
N GLN A 142 24.32 -20.89 16.99
CA GLN A 142 24.47 -21.50 18.31
C GLN A 142 25.95 -21.75 18.60
N GLY A 143 26.47 -21.17 19.69
CA GLY A 143 27.79 -21.57 20.22
C GLY A 143 28.62 -20.53 20.97
N VAL A 144 28.16 -19.28 21.18
CA VAL A 144 28.95 -18.26 21.88
C VAL A 144 28.40 -17.95 23.29
N PRO A 145 29.28 -17.79 24.31
CA PRO A 145 28.84 -17.54 25.68
C PRO A 145 28.19 -16.16 25.82
N SER A 146 27.15 -16.07 26.66
CA SER A 146 26.24 -14.93 26.78
C SER A 146 26.96 -13.63 27.13
N VAL A 147 26.82 -12.62 26.28
CA VAL A 147 27.23 -11.24 26.57
C VAL A 147 26.01 -10.48 27.15
N PRO A 148 26.17 -9.67 28.21
CA PRO A 148 25.04 -9.04 28.90
C PRO A 148 24.63 -7.76 28.16
N TYR A 149 23.73 -7.89 27.18
CA TYR A 149 23.01 -6.73 26.64
C TYR A 149 21.50 -6.96 26.71
N PRO A 150 20.71 -5.91 27.01
CA PRO A 150 19.28 -6.02 27.27
C PRO A 150 18.52 -6.30 25.97
N MET A 151 17.85 -7.45 25.93
CA MET A 151 16.92 -7.84 24.86
C MET A 151 15.56 -7.16 25.11
N GLY A 152 15.47 -5.86 24.84
CA GLY A 152 14.22 -5.10 24.78
C GLY A 152 13.86 -4.76 23.33
N PRO A 153 12.59 -4.40 23.03
CA PRO A 153 12.20 -4.02 21.69
C PRO A 153 13.03 -2.80 21.25
N LEU A 154 13.86 -2.99 20.23
CA LEU A 154 14.63 -1.94 19.57
C LEU A 154 13.65 -0.95 18.93
N ASN A 155 13.29 0.09 19.67
CA ASN A 155 12.63 1.27 19.14
C ASN A 155 13.69 2.09 18.40
N MET A 156 14.15 1.61 17.24
CA MET A 156 15.04 2.38 16.38
C MET A 156 14.26 3.57 15.79
N PRO A 157 14.73 4.81 15.94
CA PRO A 157 14.14 5.95 15.25
C PRO A 157 14.36 5.78 13.74
N MET A 158 13.27 5.85 12.97
CA MET A 158 13.27 5.88 11.51
C MET A 158 14.08 7.09 11.02
N PRO A 159 15.10 6.91 10.16
CA PRO A 159 15.77 8.03 9.53
C PRO A 159 14.79 8.77 8.61
N GLY A 160 14.55 10.07 8.87
CA GLY A 160 13.75 10.94 8.00
C GLY A 160 12.57 11.68 8.65
N MET A 161 12.31 11.53 9.95
CA MET A 161 11.17 12.17 10.63
C MET A 161 11.48 13.39 11.49
N PHE A 162 12.61 14.06 11.28
CA PHE A 162 12.85 15.39 11.85
C PHE A 162 12.86 16.43 10.73
N GLY A 163 11.70 17.04 10.50
CA GLY A 163 11.63 18.32 9.81
C GLY A 163 12.35 19.37 10.66
N ASN A 164 13.25 20.12 10.04
CA ASN A 164 13.89 21.26 10.68
C ASN A 164 12.83 22.32 11.02
N HIS A 165 12.57 22.52 12.31
CA HIS A 165 11.95 23.73 12.81
C HIS A 165 13.06 24.67 13.24
N PHE A 166 13.34 25.67 12.39
CA PHE A 166 13.85 26.97 12.78
C PHE A 166 12.77 28.00 12.44
#